data_AF-A0A843SI76-F1
#
_entry.id   AF-A0A843SI76-F1
#
_cell.length_a   1.000
_cell.length_b   1.000
_cell.length_c   1.000
_cell.angle_alpha   90.00
_cell.angle_beta   90.00
_cell.angle_gamma   90.00
#
_symmetry.space_group_name_H-M   'P 1'
#
loop_
_entity.id
_entity.type
_entity.pdbx_description
1 polymer ?
#
loop_
_entity_poly.entity_id
_entity_poly.type
_entity_poly.pdbx_seq_one_letter_code
_entity_poly.pdbx_strand_id
1 'polypeptide(L)'
;MFEDRYGVNSYARLITMLGQPCVTFTEIAERFGVSRERARQWQLKYLPDSPRGHQRQRLCLLQHEKRKLLTDPLFRAFYRDARGHFRSGQFVLIRARDGYRKRSVRLGPHLVAIKNARAIPSSKRSAATSYVLTSSVAPADFIYYRLDDGEYLVVPHNLVPRAGTTFIDTTASRFRPYRNTFAVVPGTSPAPQLDDVRDHLREGESDGAAIGR
;
A
#
# COMPACT_ATOMS: atom_id res chain seq x y z
N MET A 1 -32.13 -21.29 3.68
CA MET A 1 -32.84 -21.02 2.40
C MET A 1 -32.00 -20.40 1.26
N PHE A 2 -30.90 -19.66 1.48
CA PHE A 2 -29.96 -19.34 0.39
C PHE A 2 -28.88 -20.43 0.26
N GLU A 3 -28.33 -20.88 1.39
CA GLU A 3 -27.33 -21.94 1.45
C GLU A 3 -27.85 -23.30 0.98
N ASP A 4 -29.11 -23.62 1.26
CA ASP A 4 -29.76 -24.85 0.78
C ASP A 4 -29.76 -24.96 -0.75
N ARG A 5 -29.72 -23.82 -1.46
CA ARG A 5 -29.77 -23.76 -2.94
C ARG A 5 -28.39 -23.62 -3.58
N TYR A 6 -27.44 -22.97 -2.92
CA TYR A 6 -26.14 -22.61 -3.49
C TYR A 6 -24.93 -23.18 -2.71
N GLY A 7 -25.19 -23.99 -1.70
CA GLY A 7 -24.21 -24.62 -0.81
C GLY A 7 -23.77 -23.73 0.36
N VAL A 8 -23.02 -24.35 1.26
CA VAL A 8 -22.43 -23.71 2.45
C VAL A 8 -21.58 -22.49 2.04
N ASN A 9 -21.63 -21.42 2.85
CA ASN A 9 -20.91 -20.15 2.63
C ASN A 9 -21.25 -19.44 1.32
N SER A 10 -22.32 -19.81 0.63
CA SER A 10 -22.73 -19.17 -0.63
C SER A 10 -23.13 -17.71 -0.41
N TYR A 11 -23.78 -17.42 0.72
CA TYR A 11 -24.16 -16.06 1.08
C TYR A 11 -22.92 -15.18 1.33
N ALA A 12 -21.98 -15.64 2.15
CA ALA A 12 -20.72 -14.92 2.41
C ALA A 12 -19.91 -14.66 1.12
N ARG A 13 -19.88 -15.64 0.21
CA ARG A 13 -19.26 -15.49 -1.12
C ARG A 13 -19.96 -14.44 -1.97
N LEU A 14 -21.30 -14.46 -1.99
CA LEU A 14 -22.09 -13.44 -2.70
C LEU A 14 -21.78 -12.03 -2.19
N ILE A 15 -21.82 -11.82 -0.87
CA ILE A 15 -21.52 -10.51 -0.26
C ILE A 15 -20.10 -10.07 -0.61
N THR A 16 -19.13 -10.98 -0.55
CA THR A 16 -17.74 -10.70 -0.94
C THR A 16 -17.63 -10.25 -2.40
N MET A 17 -18.23 -11.00 -3.33
CA MET A 17 -18.22 -10.68 -4.76
C MET A 17 -18.93 -9.35 -5.05
N LEU A 18 -20.09 -9.12 -4.44
CA LEU A 18 -20.82 -7.86 -4.59
C LEU A 18 -20.03 -6.68 -4.02
N GLY A 19 -19.26 -6.87 -2.95
CA GLY A 19 -18.41 -5.82 -2.37
C GLY A 19 -17.18 -5.46 -3.22
N GLN A 20 -16.77 -6.30 -4.17
CA GLN A 20 -15.60 -6.07 -5.00
C GLN A 20 -15.95 -5.29 -6.28
N PRO A 21 -15.48 -4.04 -6.46
CA PRO A 21 -15.89 -3.21 -7.60
C PRO A 21 -15.54 -3.77 -8.98
N CYS A 22 -14.49 -4.59 -9.06
CA CYS A 22 -14.04 -5.21 -10.31
C CYS A 22 -14.80 -6.49 -10.70
N VAL A 23 -15.58 -7.07 -9.80
CA VAL A 23 -16.41 -8.24 -10.12
C VAL A 23 -17.71 -7.74 -10.73
N THR A 24 -18.03 -8.27 -11.92
CA THR A 24 -19.22 -7.83 -12.69
C THR A 24 -20.47 -8.59 -12.26
N PHE A 25 -21.66 -8.02 -12.48
CA PHE A 25 -22.90 -8.75 -12.22
C PHE A 25 -23.09 -9.96 -13.15
N THR A 26 -22.48 -9.95 -14.33
CA THR A 26 -22.48 -11.10 -15.25
C THR A 26 -21.69 -12.27 -14.63
N GLU A 27 -20.50 -11.99 -14.11
CA GLU A 27 -19.67 -12.99 -13.44
C GLU A 27 -20.35 -13.56 -12.19
N ILE A 28 -21.01 -12.71 -11.39
CA ILE A 28 -21.82 -13.17 -10.24
C ILE A 28 -22.98 -14.04 -10.72
N ALA A 29 -23.68 -13.62 -11.78
CA ALA A 29 -24.80 -14.35 -12.34
C ALA A 29 -24.40 -15.75 -12.83
N GLU A 30 -23.30 -15.85 -13.57
CA GLU A 30 -22.71 -17.13 -14.01
C GLU A 30 -22.35 -18.02 -12.82
N ARG A 31 -21.70 -17.44 -11.79
CA ARG A 31 -21.28 -18.20 -10.61
C ARG A 31 -22.44 -18.82 -9.83
N PHE A 32 -23.58 -18.15 -9.79
CA PHE A 32 -24.78 -18.60 -9.06
C PHE A 32 -25.86 -19.20 -9.96
N GLY A 33 -25.63 -19.31 -11.28
CA GLY A 33 -26.63 -19.85 -12.21
C GLY A 33 -27.93 -19.02 -12.26
N VAL A 34 -27.82 -17.69 -12.17
CA VAL A 34 -28.95 -16.76 -12.19
C VAL A 34 -28.81 -15.74 -13.33
N SER A 35 -29.82 -14.90 -13.54
CA SER A 35 -29.70 -13.79 -14.49
C SER A 35 -28.89 -12.62 -13.91
N ARG A 36 -28.29 -11.81 -14.79
CA ARG A 36 -27.60 -10.56 -14.42
C ARG A 36 -28.48 -9.60 -13.61
N GLU A 37 -29.76 -9.49 -13.98
CA GLU A 37 -30.71 -8.64 -13.25
C GLU A 37 -30.99 -9.17 -11.84
N ARG A 38 -31.01 -10.50 -11.66
CA ARG A 38 -31.14 -11.09 -10.33
C ARG A 38 -29.95 -10.75 -9.43
N ALA A 39 -28.73 -10.82 -9.96
CA ALA A 39 -27.53 -10.40 -9.23
C ALA A 39 -27.56 -8.90 -8.88
N ARG A 40 -28.09 -8.04 -9.76
CA ARG A 40 -28.30 -6.61 -9.47
C ARG A 40 -29.31 -6.40 -8.34
N GLN A 41 -30.44 -7.11 -8.37
CA GLN A 41 -31.45 -7.05 -7.31
C GLN A 41 -30.88 -7.50 -5.95
N TRP A 42 -29.99 -8.49 -5.94
CA TRP A 42 -29.28 -8.89 -4.71
C TRP A 42 -28.39 -7.78 -4.16
N GLN A 43 -27.70 -7.02 -5.01
CA GLN A 43 -26.94 -5.84 -4.55
C GLN A 43 -27.86 -4.84 -3.85
N LEU A 44 -28.99 -4.49 -4.49
CA LEU A 44 -29.94 -3.53 -3.93
C LEU A 44 -30.51 -3.99 -2.58
N LYS A 45 -30.73 -5.30 -2.43
CA LYS A 45 -31.28 -5.88 -1.21
C LYS A 45 -30.26 -5.99 -0.07
N TYR A 46 -29.05 -6.45 -0.36
CA TYR A 46 -28.08 -6.83 0.68
C TYR A 46 -26.98 -5.80 0.90
N LEU A 47 -26.71 -4.93 -0.06
CA LEU A 47 -25.68 -3.88 0.01
C LEU A 47 -26.21 -2.58 -0.62
N PRO A 48 -27.25 -1.96 -0.04
CA PRO A 48 -27.89 -0.78 -0.61
C PRO A 48 -26.91 0.39 -0.82
N ASP A 49 -25.94 0.55 0.08
CA ASP A 49 -24.94 1.64 0.04
C ASP A 49 -23.71 1.33 -0.82
N SER A 50 -23.65 0.13 -1.41
CA SER A 50 -22.51 -0.25 -2.26
C SER A 50 -22.49 0.61 -3.54
N PRO A 51 -21.28 0.95 -4.04
CA PRO A 51 -21.13 1.63 -5.31
C PRO A 51 -21.83 0.89 -6.45
N ARG A 52 -22.42 1.63 -7.39
CA ARG A 52 -23.22 1.10 -8.51
C ARG A 52 -22.69 1.58 -9.86
N GLY A 53 -22.99 0.83 -10.93
CA GLY A 53 -22.75 1.23 -12.33
C GLY A 53 -21.37 1.87 -12.57
N HIS A 54 -21.37 3.12 -13.05
CA HIS A 54 -20.15 3.90 -13.31
C HIS A 54 -19.25 4.09 -12.08
N GLN A 55 -19.80 4.14 -10.87
CA GLN A 55 -18.98 4.25 -9.66
C GLN A 55 -18.18 2.97 -9.42
N ARG A 56 -18.76 1.77 -9.66
CA ARG A 56 -18.00 0.51 -9.62
C ARG A 56 -16.91 0.50 -10.67
N GLN A 57 -17.25 0.89 -11.90
CA GLN A 57 -16.30 0.96 -13.01
C GLN A 57 -15.12 1.88 -12.66
N ARG A 58 -15.41 3.08 -12.14
CA ARG A 58 -14.40 4.02 -11.66
C ARG A 58 -13.51 3.39 -10.59
N LEU A 59 -14.10 2.79 -9.56
CA LEU A 59 -13.34 2.15 -8.47
C LEU A 59 -12.49 0.99 -8.97
N CYS A 60 -12.99 0.19 -9.91
CA CYS A 60 -12.23 -0.90 -10.51
C CYS A 60 -11.01 -0.36 -11.30
N LEU A 61 -11.21 0.69 -12.09
CA LEU A 61 -10.10 1.37 -12.79
C LEU A 61 -9.04 1.84 -11.78
N LEU A 62 -9.45 2.48 -10.68
CA LEU A 62 -8.51 2.91 -9.64
C LEU A 62 -7.75 1.73 -9.02
N GLN A 63 -8.44 0.62 -8.78
CA GLN A 63 -7.82 -0.59 -8.23
C GLN A 63 -6.82 -1.20 -9.22
N HIS A 64 -7.16 -1.25 -10.50
CA HIS A 64 -6.27 -1.73 -11.55
C HIS A 64 -5.02 -0.85 -11.69
N GLU A 65 -5.18 0.47 -11.69
CA GLU A 65 -4.05 1.41 -11.73
C GLU A 65 -3.14 1.27 -10.50
N LYS A 66 -3.72 1.09 -9.30
CA LYS A 66 -2.93 0.80 -8.08
C LYS A 66 -2.18 -0.52 -8.20
N ARG A 67 -2.80 -1.58 -8.70
CA ARG A 67 -2.13 -2.87 -8.94
C ARG A 67 -0.98 -2.72 -9.93
N LYS A 68 -1.20 -2.02 -11.05
CA LYS A 68 -0.17 -1.70 -12.05
C LYS A 68 0.97 -0.86 -11.48
N LEU A 69 0.71 0.00 -10.50
CA LEU A 69 1.75 0.74 -9.80
C LEU A 69 2.61 -0.18 -8.92
N LEU A 70 1.98 -1.13 -8.22
CA LEU A 70 2.66 -2.10 -7.36
C LEU A 70 3.44 -3.18 -8.12
N THR A 71 3.29 -3.29 -9.45
CA THR A 71 4.18 -4.15 -10.26
C THR A 71 5.55 -3.51 -10.49
N ASP A 72 5.70 -2.18 -10.32
CA ASP A 72 7.02 -1.53 -10.38
C ASP A 72 7.85 -1.92 -9.14
N PRO A 73 9.00 -2.60 -9.28
CA PRO A 73 9.73 -3.13 -8.13
C PRO A 73 10.23 -2.07 -7.15
N LEU A 74 10.61 -0.89 -7.67
CA LEU A 74 11.11 0.21 -6.85
C LEU A 74 9.95 0.85 -6.07
N PHE A 75 8.83 1.12 -6.73
CA PHE A 75 7.64 1.61 -6.04
C PHE A 75 7.14 0.62 -5.00
N ARG A 76 7.12 -0.68 -5.32
CA ARG A 76 6.69 -1.74 -4.40
C ARG A 76 7.56 -1.79 -3.15
N ALA A 77 8.89 -1.71 -3.31
CA ALA A 77 9.82 -1.67 -2.18
C ALA A 77 9.51 -0.45 -1.29
N PHE A 78 9.48 0.73 -1.90
CA PHE A 78 9.12 1.97 -1.20
C PHE A 78 7.78 1.87 -0.46
N TYR A 79 6.74 1.33 -1.10
CA TYR A 79 5.40 1.20 -0.50
C TYR A 79 5.42 0.28 0.71
N ARG A 80 6.12 -0.86 0.61
CA ARG A 80 6.27 -1.80 1.73
C ARG A 80 6.97 -1.14 2.90
N ASP A 81 8.07 -0.46 2.62
CA ASP A 81 8.92 0.12 3.65
C ASP A 81 8.18 1.30 4.31
N ALA A 82 7.56 2.20 3.53
CA ALA A 82 6.77 3.33 4.06
C ALA A 82 5.52 2.89 4.84
N ARG A 83 4.85 1.79 4.47
CA ARG A 83 3.59 1.37 5.13
C ARG A 83 3.77 1.06 6.62
N GLY A 84 4.96 0.68 7.06
CA GLY A 84 5.28 0.47 8.47
C GLY A 84 5.45 1.76 9.28
N HIS A 85 5.51 2.93 8.64
CA HIS A 85 5.84 4.20 9.29
C HIS A 85 4.73 5.25 9.21
N PHE A 86 3.76 5.08 8.31
CA PHE A 86 2.70 6.07 8.08
C PHE A 86 1.32 5.45 8.27
N ARG A 87 0.42 6.21 8.91
CA ARG A 87 -0.98 5.81 9.07
C ARG A 87 -1.69 5.84 7.73
N SER A 88 -2.79 5.09 7.64
CA SER A 88 -3.70 5.15 6.49
C SER A 88 -4.16 6.60 6.28
N GLY A 89 -4.01 7.13 5.06
CA GLY A 89 -4.38 8.50 4.70
C GLY A 89 -3.23 9.51 4.66
N GLN A 90 -2.11 9.26 5.35
CA GLN A 90 -0.89 10.09 5.20
C GLN A 90 -0.15 9.79 3.89
N PHE A 91 -0.35 8.59 3.36
CA PHE A 91 0.23 8.15 2.10
C PHE A 91 -0.71 8.46 0.92
N VAL A 92 -0.33 9.42 0.07
CA VAL A 92 -1.14 9.88 -1.07
C VAL A 92 -0.41 9.63 -2.39
N LEU A 93 -1.06 8.86 -3.26
CA LEU A 93 -0.60 8.62 -4.63
C LEU A 93 -0.86 9.83 -5.52
N ILE A 94 0.13 10.22 -6.32
CA ILE A 94 0.01 11.36 -7.24
C ILE A 94 -0.49 10.88 -8.60
N ARG A 95 -1.59 11.48 -9.07
CA ARG A 95 -2.15 11.19 -10.40
C ARG A 95 -1.24 11.65 -11.52
N ALA A 96 -1.23 10.87 -12.61
CA ALA A 96 -0.58 11.17 -13.87
C ALA A 96 -1.54 10.84 -15.02
N ARG A 97 -1.16 11.17 -16.26
CA ARG A 97 -1.96 10.87 -17.46
C ARG A 97 -2.33 9.39 -17.58
N ASP A 98 -1.37 8.51 -17.28
CA ASP A 98 -1.51 7.05 -17.44
C ASP A 98 -1.64 6.32 -16.08
N GLY A 99 -2.33 6.95 -15.12
CA GLY A 99 -2.62 6.39 -13.80
C GLY A 99 -1.92 7.14 -12.66
N TYR A 100 -0.91 6.52 -12.06
CA TYR A 100 -0.17 7.07 -10.92
C TYR A 100 1.31 7.22 -11.21
N ARG A 101 1.95 8.21 -10.58
CA ARG A 101 3.39 8.41 -10.68
C ARG A 101 4.14 7.27 -9.96
N LYS A 102 5.12 6.69 -10.66
CA LYS A 102 5.98 5.61 -10.14
C LYS A 102 7.20 6.10 -9.35
N ARG A 103 7.55 7.38 -9.52
CA ARG A 103 8.80 7.97 -9.01
C ARG A 103 8.55 9.12 -8.04
N SER A 104 7.30 9.38 -7.68
CA SER A 104 6.98 10.33 -6.62
C SER A 104 5.66 10.02 -5.94
N VAL A 105 5.60 10.29 -4.64
CA VAL A 105 4.39 10.23 -3.82
C VAL A 105 4.35 11.40 -2.86
N ARG A 106 3.20 11.60 -2.21
CA ARG A 106 3.07 12.56 -1.13
C ARG A 106 2.89 11.84 0.21
N LEU A 107 3.69 12.23 1.20
CA LEU A 107 3.60 11.79 2.60
C LEU A 107 3.21 13.00 3.45
N GLY A 108 1.93 13.09 3.82
CA GLY A 108 1.37 14.29 4.45
C GLY A 108 1.47 15.51 3.51
N PRO A 109 2.09 16.64 3.94
CA PRO A 109 2.33 17.77 3.04
C PRO A 109 3.56 17.57 2.14
N HIS A 110 4.41 16.57 2.42
CA HIS A 110 5.73 16.44 1.81
C HIS A 110 5.74 15.61 0.54
N LEU A 111 6.45 16.09 -0.49
CA LEU A 111 6.67 15.39 -1.73
C LEU A 111 7.96 14.56 -1.65
N VAL A 112 7.84 13.25 -1.90
CA VAL A 112 8.97 12.32 -1.86
C VAL A 112 9.26 11.79 -3.26
N ALA A 113 10.49 11.98 -3.72
CA ALA A 113 11.01 11.35 -4.94
C ALA A 113 11.52 9.93 -4.63
N ILE A 114 11.27 8.98 -5.53
CA ILE A 114 11.63 7.56 -5.34
C ILE A 114 12.69 7.18 -6.38
N LYS A 115 13.86 6.75 -5.92
CA LYS A 115 15.03 6.43 -6.77
C LYS A 115 15.71 5.14 -6.31
N ASN A 116 16.47 4.52 -7.21
CA ASN A 116 17.48 3.53 -6.84
C ASN A 116 18.80 4.25 -6.60
N ALA A 117 19.50 3.90 -5.54
CA ALA A 117 20.93 4.19 -5.46
C ALA A 117 21.69 3.16 -6.31
N ARG A 118 22.80 3.59 -6.91
CA ARG A 118 23.68 2.67 -7.65
C ARG A 118 24.86 2.29 -6.78
N ALA A 119 25.00 1.01 -6.47
CA ALA A 119 26.19 0.51 -5.79
C ALA A 119 27.43 0.74 -6.66
N ILE A 120 28.50 1.22 -6.03
CA ILE A 120 29.83 1.32 -6.59
C ILE A 120 30.58 0.08 -6.07
N PRO A 121 31.14 -0.75 -6.96
CA PRO A 121 31.95 -1.89 -6.53
C PRO A 121 33.04 -1.41 -5.58
N SER A 122 33.09 -2.01 -4.39
CA SER A 122 34.15 -1.69 -3.44
C SER A 122 35.50 -2.09 -4.05
N SER A 123 36.48 -1.21 -3.94
CA SER A 123 37.88 -1.56 -4.13
C SER A 123 38.29 -2.56 -3.05
N LYS A 124 39.16 -3.53 -3.38
CA LYS A 124 39.70 -4.56 -2.45
C LYS A 124 40.22 -4.01 -1.10
N ARG A 125 40.41 -2.70 -0.96
CA ARG A 125 40.85 -2.01 0.27
C ARG A 125 39.74 -1.47 1.17
N SER A 126 38.46 -1.47 0.76
CA SER A 126 37.36 -0.93 1.58
C SER A 126 36.27 -1.97 1.79
N ALA A 127 36.05 -2.38 3.04
CA ALA A 127 34.94 -3.27 3.39
C ALA A 127 33.56 -2.61 3.26
N ALA A 128 33.50 -1.27 3.25
CA ALA A 128 32.23 -0.54 3.19
C ALA A 128 31.70 -0.39 1.75
N THR A 129 30.43 -0.74 1.57
CA THR A 129 29.70 -0.53 0.31
C THR A 129 29.45 0.97 0.08
N SER A 130 29.60 1.41 -1.16
CA SER A 130 29.38 2.81 -1.55
C SER A 130 28.26 2.91 -2.56
N TYR A 131 27.48 3.99 -2.49
CA TYR A 131 26.29 4.20 -3.29
C TYR A 131 26.25 5.60 -3.90
N VAL A 132 25.98 5.70 -5.20
CA VAL A 132 25.75 7.00 -5.86
C VAL A 132 24.33 7.47 -5.56
N LEU A 133 24.22 8.66 -4.97
CA LEU A 133 22.97 9.36 -4.70
C LEU A 133 22.81 10.53 -5.69
N THR A 134 21.84 10.43 -6.59
CA THR A 134 21.56 11.48 -7.59
C THR A 134 20.42 12.39 -7.12
N SER A 135 20.56 13.70 -7.28
CA SER A 135 19.50 14.67 -6.95
C SER A 135 18.24 14.49 -7.81
N SER A 136 17.10 15.04 -7.39
CA SER A 136 15.85 14.99 -8.15
C SER A 136 15.73 16.20 -9.08
N VAL A 137 15.37 15.98 -10.35
CA VAL A 137 15.05 17.09 -11.27
C VAL A 137 13.67 17.65 -10.97
N ALA A 138 12.74 16.80 -10.54
CA ALA A 138 11.42 17.22 -10.10
C ALA A 138 11.50 17.79 -8.67
N PRO A 139 10.68 18.80 -8.33
CA PRO A 139 10.61 19.33 -6.97
C PRO A 139 10.26 18.19 -6.00
N ALA A 140 10.99 18.08 -4.91
CA ALA A 140 10.77 17.12 -3.84
C ALA A 140 11.33 17.69 -2.53
N ASP A 141 10.69 17.38 -1.42
CA ASP A 141 11.17 17.72 -0.08
C ASP A 141 12.15 16.66 0.42
N PHE A 142 11.90 15.40 0.06
CA PHE A 142 12.74 14.25 0.41
C PHE A 142 12.99 13.36 -0.80
N ILE A 143 14.09 12.60 -0.75
CA ILE A 143 14.41 11.56 -1.71
C ILE A 143 14.55 10.24 -0.97
N TYR A 144 13.72 9.28 -1.34
CA TYR A 144 13.88 7.88 -1.00
C TYR A 144 14.84 7.23 -2.01
N TYR A 145 15.92 6.63 -1.49
CA TYR A 145 16.82 5.78 -2.25
C TYR A 145 16.68 4.35 -1.77
N ARG A 146 16.29 3.45 -2.68
CA ARG A 146 16.47 2.02 -2.45
C ARG A 146 17.96 1.67 -2.57
N LEU A 147 18.48 0.98 -1.57
CA LEU A 147 19.79 0.35 -1.56
C LEU A 147 19.65 -1.16 -1.91
N ASP A 148 20.75 -1.89 -1.79
CA ASP A 148 20.73 -3.35 -1.89
C ASP A 148 20.17 -3.98 -0.60
N ASP A 149 19.92 -5.29 -0.64
CA ASP A 149 19.50 -6.10 0.53
C ASP A 149 18.23 -5.64 1.27
N GLY A 150 17.38 -4.88 0.59
CA GLY A 150 16.12 -4.39 1.17
C GLY A 150 16.28 -3.17 2.07
N GLU A 151 17.45 -2.54 2.05
CA GLU A 151 17.72 -1.31 2.78
C GLU A 151 17.37 -0.07 1.96
N TYR A 152 17.29 1.07 2.65
CA TYR A 152 16.97 2.35 2.03
C TYR A 152 17.54 3.55 2.78
N LEU A 153 17.56 4.70 2.10
CA LEU A 153 17.80 6.01 2.68
C LEU A 153 16.61 6.93 2.41
N VAL A 154 16.23 7.75 3.39
CA VAL A 154 15.28 8.85 3.20
C VAL A 154 15.97 10.15 3.55
N VAL A 155 16.40 10.90 2.54
CA VAL A 155 17.25 12.08 2.73
C VAL A 155 16.48 13.35 2.37
N PRO A 156 16.55 14.42 3.18
CA PRO A 156 16.10 15.75 2.78
C PRO A 156 16.74 16.17 1.45
N HIS A 157 15.94 16.67 0.52
CA HIS A 157 16.39 16.98 -0.84
C HIS A 157 17.55 18.01 -0.85
N ASN A 158 17.53 18.98 0.08
CA ASN A 158 18.54 20.01 0.21
C ASN A 158 19.93 19.50 0.64
N LEU A 159 20.03 18.28 1.17
CA LEU A 159 21.32 17.68 1.55
C LEU A 159 22.01 16.93 0.40
N VAL A 160 21.30 16.75 -0.73
CA VAL A 160 21.85 16.10 -1.93
C VAL A 160 22.21 17.18 -2.97
N PRO A 161 23.51 17.41 -3.23
CA PRO A 161 23.95 18.38 -4.24
C PRO A 161 23.36 18.07 -5.61
N ARG A 162 23.16 19.10 -6.45
CA ARG A 162 22.62 18.93 -7.82
C ARG A 162 23.41 17.94 -8.66
N ALA A 163 24.74 17.94 -8.53
CA ALA A 163 25.64 16.99 -9.21
C ALA A 163 25.55 15.55 -8.67
N GLY A 164 24.82 15.33 -7.57
CA GLY A 164 24.83 14.08 -6.81
C GLY A 164 25.94 14.04 -5.77
N THR A 165 26.00 12.92 -5.05
CA THR A 165 27.00 12.65 -4.00
C THR A 165 27.12 11.14 -3.80
N THR A 166 28.09 10.72 -3.00
CA THR A 166 28.29 9.30 -2.67
C THR A 166 27.96 9.09 -1.19
N PHE A 167 27.16 8.08 -0.92
CA PHE A 167 26.98 7.53 0.42
C PHE A 167 27.95 6.37 0.60
N ILE A 168 28.87 6.50 1.56
CA ILE A 168 29.74 5.39 1.99
C ILE A 168 29.10 4.82 3.25
N ASP A 169 28.81 3.52 3.27
CA ASP A 169 28.07 2.91 4.36
C ASP A 169 28.95 2.63 5.59
N THR A 170 29.27 3.69 6.30
CA THR A 170 30.08 3.68 7.53
C THR A 170 29.40 4.52 8.62
N THR A 171 29.78 4.31 9.87
CA THR A 171 29.26 5.08 11.01
C THR A 171 29.61 6.57 10.92
N ALA A 172 30.73 6.93 10.29
CA ALA A 172 31.16 8.31 10.07
C ALA A 172 30.39 9.04 8.95
N SER A 173 29.55 8.33 8.21
CA SER A 173 28.84 8.89 7.06
C SER A 173 27.75 9.86 7.49
N ARG A 174 27.76 11.06 6.92
CA ARG A 174 26.71 12.08 7.16
C ARG A 174 25.30 11.59 6.81
N PHE A 175 25.18 10.58 5.93
CA PHE A 175 23.88 10.04 5.53
C PHE A 175 23.43 8.84 6.39
N ARG A 176 24.29 8.34 7.29
CA ARG A 176 23.99 7.20 8.15
C ARG A 176 22.72 7.40 9.00
N PRO A 177 22.44 8.60 9.57
CA PRO A 177 21.20 8.82 10.34
C PRO A 177 19.90 8.67 9.53
N TYR A 178 19.98 8.66 8.20
CA TYR A 178 18.83 8.59 7.30
C TYR A 178 18.56 7.16 6.78
N ARG A 179 19.35 6.18 7.22
CA ARG A 179 19.26 4.77 6.78
C ARG A 179 18.14 4.04 7.50
N ASN A 180 17.33 3.32 6.74
CA ASN A 180 16.24 2.47 7.21
C ASN A 180 15.27 3.19 8.16
N THR A 181 15.05 4.48 7.96
CA THR A 181 14.16 5.28 8.80
C THR A 181 13.43 6.34 8.00
N PHE A 182 12.18 6.61 8.38
CA PHE A 182 11.39 7.74 7.89
C PHE A 182 11.29 8.86 8.92
N ALA A 183 11.96 8.77 10.07
CA ALA A 183 11.84 9.72 11.18
C ALA A 183 12.13 11.19 10.80
N VAL A 184 12.86 11.41 9.71
CA VAL A 184 13.17 12.75 9.18
C VAL A 184 12.03 13.40 8.42
N VAL A 185 11.00 12.62 8.04
CA VAL A 185 9.78 13.13 7.41
C VAL A 185 8.80 13.51 8.52
N PRO A 186 8.42 14.79 8.65
CA PRO A 186 7.47 15.23 9.66
C PRO A 186 6.13 14.47 9.56
N GLY A 187 5.54 14.15 10.71
CA GLY A 187 4.29 13.39 10.79
C GLY A 187 4.47 11.87 10.78
N THR A 188 5.72 11.38 10.81
CA THR A 188 6.03 9.98 11.08
C THR A 188 5.74 9.69 12.55
N SER A 189 4.63 9.03 12.83
CA SER A 189 4.45 8.35 14.12
C SER A 189 5.10 6.98 13.98
N PRO A 190 5.94 6.53 14.93
CA PRO A 190 6.28 5.12 14.97
C PRO A 190 4.97 4.33 14.96
N ALA A 191 4.82 3.38 14.03
CA ALA A 191 3.70 2.44 14.15
C ALA A 191 3.80 1.83 15.55
N PRO A 192 2.67 1.68 16.27
CA PRO A 192 2.68 0.91 17.50
C PRO A 192 3.34 -0.43 17.17
N GLN A 193 4.34 -0.81 17.97
CA GLN A 193 5.02 -2.09 17.83
C GLN A 193 3.94 -3.17 17.79
N LEU A 194 4.01 -4.00 16.76
CA LEU A 194 3.04 -5.03 16.44
C LEU A 194 3.20 -6.24 17.38
N ASP A 195 3.29 -5.99 18.69
CA ASP A 195 3.33 -7.02 19.73
C ASP A 195 1.98 -7.24 20.42
N ASP A 196 0.91 -6.53 20.01
CA ASP A 196 -0.37 -6.60 20.73
C ASP A 196 -1.60 -6.54 19.82
N VAL A 197 -1.62 -7.34 18.75
CA VAL A 197 -2.86 -7.61 17.98
C VAL A 197 -2.99 -9.10 17.64
N ARG A 198 -2.93 -9.93 18.68
CA ARG A 198 -3.62 -11.22 18.74
C ARG A 198 -4.48 -11.19 20.01
N ASP A 199 -5.58 -10.44 20.04
CA ASP A 199 -6.69 -10.68 20.98
C ASP A 199 -7.87 -9.71 20.85
N HIS A 200 -8.39 -9.43 19.64
CA HIS A 200 -9.71 -8.77 19.50
C HIS A 200 -10.65 -9.47 18.50
N LEU A 201 -10.48 -10.78 18.30
CA LEU A 201 -11.44 -11.64 17.62
C LEU A 201 -11.76 -12.86 18.49
N ARG A 202 -12.25 -12.64 19.71
CA ARG A 202 -13.01 -13.61 20.51
C ARG A 202 -13.53 -12.92 21.76
N GLU A 203 -14.79 -12.52 21.73
CA GLU A 203 -15.75 -12.62 22.84
C GLU A 203 -17.06 -12.00 22.35
N GLY A 204 -17.97 -12.86 21.89
CA GLY A 204 -19.22 -12.46 21.28
C GLY A 204 -20.08 -13.65 20.83
N GLU A 205 -20.04 -14.76 21.57
CA GLU A 205 -21.05 -15.84 21.59
C GLU A 205 -21.12 -16.27 23.06
N SER A 206 -22.09 -15.82 23.86
CA SER A 206 -23.49 -16.27 23.95
C SER A 206 -23.65 -17.63 24.64
N ASP A 207 -24.22 -17.59 25.85
CA ASP A 207 -25.29 -18.48 26.35
C ASP A 207 -25.76 -17.86 27.68
N GLY A 208 -27.04 -17.70 27.99
CA GLY A 208 -28.16 -18.56 27.64
C GLY A 208 -28.66 -19.23 28.92
N ALA A 209 -29.66 -18.61 29.53
CA ALA A 209 -30.70 -19.15 30.43
C ALA A 209 -30.39 -20.37 31.35
N ALA A 210 -30.68 -20.20 32.64
CA ALA A 210 -31.17 -21.29 33.50
C ALA A 210 -32.39 -20.83 34.31
N ILE A 211 -33.37 -21.73 34.32
CA ILE A 211 -34.72 -21.68 34.90
C ILE A 211 -34.67 -21.96 36.42
N GLY A 212 -35.56 -21.31 37.18
CA GLY A 212 -36.30 -21.96 38.28
C GLY A 212 -35.93 -21.59 39.71
N ARG A 213 -36.75 -20.76 40.36
CA ARG A 213 -37.88 -21.18 41.23
C ARG A 213 -38.74 -19.97 41.61
#